data_AF-A0A522CWG6-F1
#
_entry.id   AF-A0A522CWG6-F1
#
_cell.length_a   1.000
_cell.length_b   1.000
_cell.length_c   1.000
_cell.angle_alpha   90.00
_cell.angle_beta   90.00
_cell.angle_gamma   90.00
#
_symmetry.space_group_name_H-M   'P 1'
#
loop_
_entity.id
_entity.type
_entity.pdbx_description
1 polymer ?
#
loop_
_entity_poly.entity_id
_entity_poly.type
_entity_poly.pdbx_seq_one_letter_code
_entity_poly.pdbx_strand_id
1 'polypeptide(L)'
;MSLPDRYRPGLRAELLARLAAGEALKHMCRDEGWPCPESVTGWMRADPEFAAEVRAARSRGEFARRGLAFNETVAAAFLAQARAGRPIEALLRDPAMPSRAVFRSWLAQSPAFAEAVAQVRAQLAAAAAKRRGRAYREYDAAIGERIYVRLWKGEETLREILRSDPAFPSLSVLARWRRENPAFEAMLQVAIGGWRRRGRKRLLLTEDLQEAILAAITGGHSLRSLSRLPGMPSQGTLYSWCRDRPQFAQFVAYACEDREDYYLDQAVKIAAAAGVSDDAVRVARKAIARLNAQRVRLRKRPGWKRAAKAGS
;
A
#
# COMPACT_ATOMS: atom_id res chain seq x y z
N MET A 1 42.61 -51.72 -2.05
CA MET A 1 43.48 -50.58 -1.66
C MET A 1 43.43 -49.51 -2.74
N SER A 2 43.11 -48.28 -2.35
CA SER A 2 43.09 -47.11 -3.24
C SER A 2 44.49 -46.81 -3.79
N LEU A 3 44.59 -46.18 -4.97
CA LEU A 3 45.89 -45.87 -5.59
C LEU A 3 46.80 -44.97 -4.71
N PRO A 4 46.29 -43.92 -4.03
CA PRO A 4 47.12 -43.15 -3.10
C PRO A 4 47.60 -43.96 -1.88
N ASP A 5 46.79 -44.88 -1.36
CA ASP A 5 47.17 -45.69 -0.19
C ASP A 5 48.19 -46.79 -0.52
N ARG A 6 48.35 -47.13 -1.81
CA ARG A 6 49.46 -47.98 -2.29
C ARG A 6 50.81 -47.25 -2.29
N TYR A 7 50.80 -45.93 -2.43
CA TYR A 7 52.01 -45.10 -2.34
C TYR A 7 52.44 -44.92 -0.88
N ARG A 8 51.48 -44.54 -0.02
CA ARG A 8 51.69 -44.45 1.43
C ARG A 8 50.36 -44.72 2.14
N PRO A 9 50.30 -45.64 3.11
CA PRO A 9 49.08 -45.87 3.89
C PRO A 9 48.55 -44.57 4.51
N GLY A 10 47.26 -44.27 4.33
CA GLY A 10 46.61 -43.09 4.90
C GLY A 10 46.81 -41.80 4.10
N LEU A 11 47.60 -41.81 3.01
CA LEU A 11 47.83 -40.62 2.19
C LEU A 11 46.54 -40.08 1.56
N ARG A 12 45.60 -40.95 1.14
CA ARG A 12 44.31 -40.52 0.59
C ARG A 12 43.58 -39.62 1.60
N ALA A 13 43.46 -40.09 2.84
CA ALA A 13 42.76 -39.39 3.90
C ALA A 13 43.45 -38.07 4.28
N GLU A 14 44.77 -38.08 4.41
CA GLU A 14 45.57 -36.89 4.77
C GLU A 14 45.51 -35.82 3.68
N LEU A 15 45.62 -36.21 2.41
CA LEU A 15 45.50 -35.31 1.27
C LEU A 15 44.11 -34.66 1.22
N LEU A 16 43.05 -35.45 1.41
CA LEU A 16 41.68 -34.93 1.41
C LEU A 16 41.41 -34.02 2.61
N ALA A 17 41.99 -34.29 3.77
CA ALA A 17 41.88 -33.46 4.96
C ALA A 17 42.55 -32.09 4.77
N ARG A 18 43.79 -32.05 4.30
CA ARG A 18 44.51 -30.78 4.02
C ARG A 18 43.83 -29.96 2.91
N LEU A 19 43.34 -30.62 1.85
CA LEU A 19 42.54 -29.96 0.81
C LEU A 19 41.22 -29.39 1.36
N ALA A 20 40.53 -30.13 2.23
CA ALA A 20 39.28 -29.68 2.85
C ALA A 20 39.51 -28.53 3.83
N ALA A 21 40.68 -28.45 4.46
CA ALA A 21 41.10 -27.31 5.28
C ALA A 21 41.42 -26.04 4.46
N GLY A 22 41.47 -26.14 3.13
CA GLY A 22 41.70 -25.01 2.23
C GLY A 22 43.14 -24.84 1.77
N GLU A 23 44.01 -25.81 2.08
CA GLU A 23 45.39 -25.80 1.59
C GLU A 23 45.44 -26.11 0.09
N ALA A 24 46.28 -25.39 -0.65
CA ALA A 24 46.41 -25.61 -2.09
C ALA A 24 47.25 -26.87 -2.37
N LEU A 25 46.79 -27.73 -3.28
CA LEU A 25 47.52 -28.94 -3.69
C LEU A 25 48.97 -28.63 -4.10
N LYS A 26 49.20 -27.52 -4.80
CA LYS A 26 50.53 -27.05 -5.21
C LYS A 26 51.46 -26.74 -4.03
N HIS A 27 50.91 -26.35 -2.89
CA HIS A 27 51.67 -26.09 -1.67
C HIS A 27 52.06 -27.41 -1.00
N MET A 28 51.08 -28.32 -0.82
CA MET A 28 51.32 -29.64 -0.22
C MET A 28 52.35 -30.46 -1.01
N CYS A 29 52.28 -30.44 -2.35
CA CYS A 29 53.21 -31.17 -3.21
C CYS A 29 54.64 -30.59 -3.23
N ARG A 30 54.93 -29.52 -2.48
CA ARG A 30 56.29 -29.00 -2.27
C ARG A 30 56.96 -29.57 -1.02
N ASP A 31 56.17 -30.14 -0.10
CA ASP A 31 56.67 -30.73 1.13
C ASP A 31 57.39 -32.05 0.83
N GLU A 32 58.48 -32.34 1.55
CA GLU A 32 59.24 -33.59 1.37
C GLU A 32 58.38 -34.82 1.69
N GLY A 33 58.42 -35.84 0.84
CA GLY A 33 57.60 -37.05 0.97
C GLY A 33 56.16 -36.94 0.42
N TRP A 34 55.79 -35.82 -0.21
CA TRP A 34 54.51 -35.68 -0.90
C TRP A 34 54.61 -35.99 -2.40
N PRO A 35 53.56 -36.62 -2.99
CA PRO A 35 53.52 -36.89 -4.42
C PRO A 35 53.48 -35.58 -5.23
N CYS A 36 54.02 -35.61 -6.45
CA CYS A 36 53.91 -34.46 -7.35
C CYS A 36 52.45 -34.27 -7.84
N PRO A 37 52.07 -33.04 -8.27
CA PRO A 37 50.71 -32.76 -8.74
C PRO A 37 50.25 -33.66 -9.90
N GLU A 38 51.19 -34.10 -10.74
CA GLU A 38 50.96 -35.00 -11.87
C GLU A 38 50.55 -36.39 -11.41
N SER A 39 51.17 -36.93 -10.35
CA SER A 39 50.78 -38.21 -9.74
C SER A 39 49.37 -38.17 -9.16
N VAL A 40 49.02 -37.09 -8.45
CA VAL A 40 47.67 -36.90 -7.90
C VAL A 40 46.63 -36.80 -9.02
N THR A 41 46.97 -36.09 -10.11
CA THR A 41 46.12 -35.99 -11.30
C THR A 41 45.95 -37.34 -12.00
N GLY A 42 47.02 -38.16 -12.06
CA GLY A 42 46.98 -39.54 -12.55
C GLY A 42 46.04 -40.42 -11.72
N TRP A 43 46.10 -40.32 -10.40
CA TRP A 43 45.19 -41.05 -9.51
C TRP A 43 43.74 -40.63 -9.70
N MET A 44 43.44 -39.34 -9.85
CA MET A 44 42.08 -38.87 -10.14
C MET A 44 41.54 -39.37 -11.48
N ARG A 45 42.40 -39.57 -12.49
CA ARG A 45 41.97 -40.14 -13.78
C ARG A 45 41.70 -41.64 -13.67
N ALA A 46 42.48 -42.34 -12.86
CA ALA A 46 42.38 -43.80 -12.70
C ALA A 46 41.31 -44.23 -11.68
N ASP A 47 40.95 -43.36 -10.74
CA ASP A 47 39.95 -43.60 -9.69
C ASP A 47 38.89 -42.45 -9.67
N PRO A 48 37.72 -42.65 -10.31
CA PRO A 48 36.65 -41.65 -10.34
C PRO A 48 36.06 -41.31 -8.96
N GLU A 49 36.09 -42.25 -8.01
CA GLU A 49 35.62 -42.03 -6.64
C GLU A 49 36.58 -41.07 -5.93
N PHE A 50 37.89 -41.32 -6.02
CA PHE A 50 38.90 -40.40 -5.52
C PHE A 50 38.81 -39.01 -6.19
N ALA A 51 38.52 -38.95 -7.48
CA ALA A 51 38.28 -37.66 -8.15
C ALA A 51 37.04 -36.91 -7.63
N ALA A 52 35.98 -37.63 -7.25
CA ALA A 52 34.81 -37.05 -6.62
C ALA A 52 35.14 -36.54 -5.21
N GLU A 53 35.90 -37.30 -4.42
CA GLU A 53 36.35 -36.90 -3.09
C GLU A 53 37.27 -35.66 -3.14
N VAL A 54 38.22 -35.60 -4.07
CA VAL A 54 39.09 -34.44 -4.26
C VAL A 54 38.27 -33.20 -4.67
N ARG A 55 37.25 -33.35 -5.53
CA ARG A 55 36.34 -32.24 -5.86
C ARG A 55 35.55 -31.76 -4.63
N ALA A 56 35.03 -32.69 -3.84
CA ALA A 56 34.32 -32.36 -2.60
C ALA A 56 35.25 -31.68 -1.57
N ALA A 57 36.49 -32.16 -1.42
CA ALA A 57 37.50 -31.56 -0.55
C ALA A 57 37.88 -30.15 -1.01
N ARG A 58 38.11 -29.93 -2.32
CA ARG A 58 38.40 -28.59 -2.87
C ARG A 58 37.26 -27.60 -2.65
N SER A 59 36.02 -28.05 -2.83
CA SER A 59 34.84 -27.21 -2.57
C SER A 59 34.78 -26.80 -1.10
N ARG A 60 34.99 -27.73 -0.16
CA ARG A 60 35.10 -27.44 1.29
C ARG A 60 36.24 -26.46 1.60
N GLY A 61 37.40 -26.66 1.00
CA GLY A 61 38.56 -25.79 1.17
C GLY A 61 38.37 -24.38 0.61
N GLU A 62 37.57 -24.21 -0.44
CA GLU A 62 37.18 -22.88 -0.93
C GLU A 62 36.28 -22.15 0.07
N PHE A 63 35.31 -22.83 0.67
CA PHE A 63 34.49 -22.25 1.74
C PHE A 63 35.35 -21.86 2.96
N ALA A 64 36.32 -22.69 3.34
CA ALA A 64 37.26 -22.38 4.43
C ALA A 64 38.08 -21.11 4.14
N ARG A 65 38.68 -20.99 2.95
CA ARG A 65 39.45 -19.81 2.53
C ARG A 65 38.61 -18.52 2.48
N ARG A 66 37.32 -18.64 2.20
CA ARG A 66 36.37 -17.51 2.17
C ARG A 66 35.74 -17.20 3.53
N GLY A 67 36.08 -17.94 4.59
CA GLY A 67 35.46 -17.79 5.91
C GLY A 67 33.99 -18.21 5.96
N LEU A 68 33.55 -19.05 5.01
CA LEU A 68 32.17 -19.52 4.87
C LEU A 68 32.00 -21.00 5.28
N ALA A 69 33.07 -21.66 5.75
CA ALA A 69 33.03 -23.04 6.17
C ALA A 69 32.02 -23.24 7.31
N PHE A 70 31.33 -24.38 7.28
CA PHE A 70 30.40 -24.77 8.32
C PHE A 70 31.12 -24.94 9.67
N ASN A 71 30.70 -24.20 10.69
CA ASN A 71 31.21 -24.32 12.04
C ASN A 71 30.11 -24.89 12.94
N GLU A 72 30.31 -26.12 13.40
CA GLU A 72 29.32 -26.87 14.18
C GLU A 72 29.02 -26.23 15.54
N THR A 73 30.04 -25.75 16.25
CA THR A 73 29.88 -25.11 17.56
C THR A 73 29.05 -23.83 17.46
N VAL A 74 29.35 -22.98 16.48
CA VAL A 74 28.60 -21.73 16.26
C VAL A 74 27.20 -22.04 15.74
N ALA A 75 27.03 -23.04 14.87
CA ALA A 75 25.72 -23.49 14.40
C ALA A 75 24.84 -24.03 15.56
N ALA A 76 25.42 -24.80 16.48
CA ALA A 76 24.74 -25.30 17.66
C ALA A 76 24.32 -24.15 18.60
N ALA A 77 25.23 -23.20 18.88
CA ALA A 77 24.93 -22.01 19.67
C ALA A 77 23.82 -21.15 19.05
N PHE A 78 23.87 -20.96 17.72
CA PHE A 78 22.84 -20.24 16.96
C PHE A 78 21.47 -20.91 17.11
N LEU A 79 21.39 -22.23 16.91
CA LEU A 79 20.13 -22.99 17.04
C LEU A 79 19.59 -22.97 18.47
N ALA A 80 20.45 -23.08 19.48
CA ALA A 80 20.04 -23.02 20.88
C ALA A 80 19.37 -21.67 21.21
N GLN A 81 19.99 -20.56 20.80
CA GLN A 81 19.43 -19.22 21.03
C GLN A 81 18.17 -18.95 20.22
N ALA A 82 18.09 -19.48 19.00
CA ALA A 82 16.89 -19.34 18.17
C ALA A 82 15.71 -20.16 18.73
N ARG A 83 15.96 -21.37 19.27
CA ARG A 83 14.97 -22.18 20.00
C ARG A 83 14.51 -21.52 21.30
N ALA A 84 15.40 -20.79 21.98
CA ALA A 84 15.05 -19.98 23.16
C ALA A 84 14.16 -18.76 22.82
N GLY A 85 13.84 -18.53 21.54
CA GLY A 85 12.90 -17.51 21.11
C GLY A 85 13.54 -16.22 20.60
N ARG A 86 14.87 -16.12 20.55
CA ARG A 86 15.53 -14.97 19.91
C ARG A 86 15.22 -14.97 18.41
N PRO A 87 14.85 -13.83 17.81
CA PRO A 87 14.58 -13.78 16.38
C PRO A 87 15.86 -14.01 15.59
N ILE A 88 15.77 -14.86 14.56
CA ILE A 88 16.88 -15.20 13.65
C ILE A 88 17.55 -13.92 13.10
N GLU A 89 16.76 -12.91 12.75
CA GLU A 89 17.26 -11.64 12.24
C GLU A 89 18.13 -10.85 13.23
N ALA A 90 17.88 -11.00 14.54
CA ALA A 90 18.74 -10.39 15.56
C ALA A 90 20.03 -11.19 15.74
N LEU A 91 19.96 -12.52 15.67
CA LEU A 91 21.14 -13.38 15.73
C LEU A 91 22.08 -13.10 14.55
N LEU A 92 21.57 -12.93 13.34
CA LEU A 92 22.40 -12.62 12.16
C LEU A 92 23.08 -11.24 12.18
N ARG A 93 22.74 -10.38 13.14
CA ARG A 93 23.40 -9.08 13.37
C ARG A 93 24.44 -9.12 14.48
N ASP A 94 24.46 -10.20 15.26
CA ASP A 94 25.39 -10.38 16.37
C ASP A 94 26.78 -10.76 15.82
N PRO A 95 27.87 -10.04 16.18
CA PRO A 95 29.22 -10.36 15.72
C PRO A 95 29.71 -11.75 16.11
N ALA A 96 29.17 -12.34 17.19
CA ALA A 96 29.50 -13.71 17.62
C ALA A 96 28.72 -14.80 16.86
N MET A 97 27.84 -14.41 15.94
CA MET A 97 26.97 -15.29 15.16
C MET A 97 27.34 -15.26 13.68
N PRO A 98 26.88 -16.24 12.86
CA PRO A 98 27.16 -16.22 11.44
C PRO A 98 26.53 -14.98 10.79
N SER A 99 27.31 -14.31 9.94
CA SER A 99 26.77 -13.28 9.05
C SER A 99 25.73 -13.88 8.11
N ARG A 100 24.88 -13.04 7.49
CA ARG A 100 23.86 -13.52 6.54
C ARG A 100 24.46 -14.37 5.40
N ALA A 101 25.66 -14.02 4.93
CA ALA A 101 26.34 -14.74 3.85
C ALA A 101 26.82 -16.12 4.31
N VAL A 102 27.43 -16.19 5.49
CA VAL A 102 27.87 -17.44 6.14
C VAL A 102 26.66 -18.35 6.40
N PHE A 103 25.60 -17.80 7.00
CA PHE A 103 24.36 -18.52 7.28
C PHE A 103 23.70 -19.13 6.02
N ARG A 104 23.61 -18.37 4.92
CA ARG A 104 23.07 -18.91 3.65
C ARG A 104 23.94 -20.03 3.10
N SER A 105 25.26 -19.89 3.20
CA SER A 105 26.18 -20.93 2.77
C SER A 105 26.03 -22.19 3.62
N TRP A 106 25.85 -22.06 4.93
CA TRP A 106 25.63 -23.20 5.84
C TRP A 106 24.34 -23.96 5.55
N LEU A 107 23.25 -23.25 5.20
CA LEU A 107 22.00 -23.89 4.79
C LEU A 107 22.18 -24.76 3.53
N ALA A 108 23.09 -24.40 2.63
CA ALA A 108 23.39 -25.19 1.44
C ALA A 108 24.37 -26.35 1.71
N GLN A 109 25.30 -26.17 2.66
CA GLN A 109 26.32 -27.16 3.00
C GLN A 109 25.80 -28.28 3.92
N SER A 110 24.81 -28.01 4.79
CA SER A 110 24.32 -28.97 5.79
C SER A 110 22.80 -29.10 5.77
N PRO A 111 22.25 -30.20 5.19
CA PRO A 111 20.81 -30.48 5.21
C PRO A 111 20.24 -30.57 6.63
N ALA A 112 20.98 -31.18 7.56
CA ALA A 112 20.56 -31.29 8.96
C ALA A 112 20.42 -29.91 9.64
N PHE A 113 21.34 -28.99 9.36
CA PHE A 113 21.24 -27.61 9.85
C PHE A 113 20.05 -26.88 9.22
N ALA A 114 19.82 -27.06 7.92
CA ALA A 114 18.69 -26.45 7.22
C ALA A 114 17.34 -26.92 7.77
N GLU A 115 17.22 -28.22 8.05
CA GLU A 115 16.03 -28.80 8.69
C GLU A 115 15.82 -28.23 10.11
N ALA A 116 16.88 -28.19 10.92
CA ALA A 116 16.81 -27.61 12.26
C ALA A 116 16.38 -26.13 12.24
N VAL A 117 16.87 -25.34 11.29
CA VAL A 117 16.45 -23.95 11.09
C VAL A 117 14.98 -23.87 10.66
N ALA A 118 14.52 -24.76 9.79
CA ALA A 118 13.12 -24.82 9.35
C ALA A 118 12.18 -25.13 10.53
N GLN A 119 12.54 -26.09 11.38
CA GLN A 119 11.80 -26.41 12.61
C GLN A 119 11.73 -25.20 13.55
N VAL A 120 12.84 -24.50 13.77
CA VAL A 120 12.85 -23.27 14.59
C VAL A 120 11.96 -22.19 14.00
N ARG A 121 12.01 -21.97 12.68
CA ARG A 121 11.12 -21.01 12.01
C ARG A 121 9.66 -21.37 12.21
N ALA A 122 9.31 -22.65 12.09
CA ALA A 122 7.96 -23.14 12.33
C ALA A 122 7.53 -22.91 13.78
N GLN A 123 8.39 -23.17 14.77
CA GLN A 123 8.13 -22.91 16.19
C GLN A 123 7.90 -21.42 16.47
N LEU A 124 8.77 -20.54 15.96
CA LEU A 124 8.63 -19.09 16.11
C LEU A 124 7.35 -18.58 15.44
N ALA A 125 7.03 -19.09 14.24
CA ALA A 125 5.80 -18.76 13.53
C ALA A 125 4.54 -19.22 14.29
N ALA A 126 4.55 -20.44 14.85
CA ALA A 126 3.46 -20.96 15.68
C ALA A 126 3.29 -20.15 16.97
N ALA A 127 4.38 -19.78 17.64
CA ALA A 127 4.34 -18.93 18.83
C ALA A 127 3.82 -17.51 18.52
N ALA A 128 4.20 -16.94 17.36
CA ALA A 128 3.67 -15.68 16.88
C ALA A 128 2.19 -15.79 16.50
N ALA A 129 1.79 -16.89 15.86
CA ALA A 129 0.39 -17.17 15.51
C ALA A 129 -0.47 -17.37 16.76
N LYS A 130 0.03 -18.01 17.82
CA LYS A 130 -0.66 -18.15 19.11
C LYS A 130 -0.80 -16.80 19.81
N ARG A 131 0.25 -15.96 19.81
CA ARG A 131 0.19 -14.58 20.33
C ARG A 131 -0.82 -13.72 19.58
N ARG A 132 -0.81 -13.76 18.25
CA ARG A 132 -1.81 -13.09 17.40
C ARG A 132 -3.21 -13.69 17.63
N GLY A 133 -3.34 -15.00 17.72
CA GLY A 133 -4.62 -15.66 17.99
C GLY A 133 -5.21 -15.29 19.35
N ARG A 134 -4.38 -15.09 20.38
CA ARG A 134 -4.82 -14.72 21.73
C ARG A 134 -5.16 -13.23 21.87
N ALA A 135 -4.50 -12.36 21.12
CA ALA A 135 -4.84 -10.93 21.06
C ALA A 135 -6.07 -10.63 20.18
N TYR A 136 -6.58 -11.60 19.40
CA TYR A 136 -7.56 -11.36 18.34
C TYR A 136 -8.70 -12.41 18.24
N ARG A 137 -9.27 -12.89 19.35
CA ARG A 137 -10.34 -13.91 19.26
C ARG A 137 -11.69 -13.60 19.87
N GLU A 138 -11.82 -12.75 20.86
CA GLU A 138 -13.14 -12.51 21.45
C GLU A 138 -13.68 -11.14 21.06
N TYR A 139 -15.00 -11.06 20.92
CA TYR A 139 -15.70 -9.80 20.79
C TYR A 139 -15.52 -9.04 22.10
N ASP A 140 -14.86 -7.89 22.03
CA ASP A 140 -14.74 -6.98 23.16
C ASP A 140 -15.87 -5.95 23.07
N ALA A 141 -16.83 -6.06 23.99
CA ALA A 141 -18.00 -5.19 24.04
C ALA A 141 -17.64 -3.73 24.26
N ALA A 142 -16.62 -3.43 25.09
CA ALA A 142 -16.18 -2.07 25.38
C ALA A 142 -15.54 -1.43 24.14
N ILE A 143 -14.73 -2.19 23.39
CA ILE A 143 -14.18 -1.71 22.11
C ILE A 143 -15.31 -1.51 21.09
N GLY A 144 -16.27 -2.44 21.02
CA GLY A 144 -17.44 -2.34 20.15
C GLY A 144 -18.25 -1.06 20.41
N GLU A 145 -18.53 -0.76 21.68
CA GLU A 145 -19.25 0.45 22.09
C GLU A 145 -18.48 1.73 21.74
N ARG A 146 -17.16 1.78 21.99
CA ARG A 146 -16.31 2.93 21.63
C ARG A 146 -16.33 3.22 20.13
N ILE A 147 -16.30 2.17 19.30
CA ILE A 147 -16.42 2.31 17.84
C ILE A 147 -17.81 2.86 17.46
N TYR A 148 -18.87 2.32 18.07
CA TYR A 148 -20.24 2.78 17.84
C TYR A 148 -20.43 4.26 18.19
N VAL A 149 -19.98 4.69 19.37
CA VAL A 149 -20.10 6.08 19.83
C VAL A 149 -19.39 7.05 18.87
N ARG A 150 -18.18 6.71 18.41
CA ARG A 150 -17.46 7.56 17.45
C ARG A 150 -18.15 7.64 16.09
N LEU A 151 -18.65 6.52 15.57
CA LEU A 151 -19.47 6.51 14.35
C LEU A 151 -20.76 7.31 14.51
N TRP A 152 -21.38 7.24 15.69
CA TRP A 152 -22.62 7.97 15.98
C TRP A 152 -22.40 9.49 15.99
N LYS A 153 -21.28 9.97 16.54
CA LYS A 153 -20.91 11.39 16.44
C LYS A 153 -20.82 11.83 14.98
N GLY A 154 -20.21 11.01 14.12
CA GLY A 154 -20.32 11.12 12.66
C GLY A 154 -19.35 12.11 12.01
N GLU A 155 -18.29 12.49 12.73
CA GLU A 155 -17.21 13.36 12.25
C GLU A 155 -16.15 12.59 11.46
N GLU A 156 -16.07 11.27 11.66
CA GLU A 156 -15.03 10.40 11.10
C GLU A 156 -15.65 9.19 10.37
N THR A 157 -15.01 8.75 9.30
CA THR A 157 -15.35 7.49 8.64
C THR A 157 -14.93 6.29 9.48
N LEU A 158 -15.57 5.14 9.27
CA LEU A 158 -15.17 3.89 9.93
C LEU A 158 -13.67 3.58 9.76
N ARG A 159 -13.09 3.88 8.59
CA ARG A 159 -11.66 3.64 8.35
C ARG A 159 -10.76 4.59 9.15
N GLU A 160 -11.16 5.85 9.31
CA GLU A 160 -10.43 6.83 10.11
C GLU A 160 -10.50 6.49 11.60
N ILE A 161 -11.70 6.12 12.09
CA ILE A 161 -11.90 5.65 13.46
C ILE A 161 -10.95 4.51 13.75
N LEU A 162 -10.98 3.42 12.97
CA LEU A 162 -10.12 2.25 13.18
C LEU A 162 -8.62 2.54 13.08
N ARG A 163 -8.22 3.57 12.33
CA ARG A 163 -6.80 3.96 12.21
C ARG A 163 -6.34 4.85 13.37
N SER A 164 -7.25 5.61 13.96
CA SER A 164 -6.93 6.62 14.96
C SER A 164 -6.54 6.06 16.33
N ASP A 165 -6.92 4.83 16.65
CA ASP A 165 -6.62 4.20 17.94
C ASP A 165 -5.97 2.82 17.73
N PRO A 166 -4.72 2.61 18.17
CA PRO A 166 -4.05 1.31 18.12
C PRO A 166 -4.77 0.17 18.84
N ALA A 167 -5.67 0.48 19.78
CA ALA A 167 -6.49 -0.50 20.49
C ALA A 167 -7.67 -1.01 19.64
N PHE A 168 -8.00 -0.35 18.51
CA PHE A 168 -9.10 -0.78 17.66
C PHE A 168 -8.71 -1.96 16.75
N PRO A 169 -9.69 -2.84 16.46
CA PRO A 169 -9.46 -4.00 15.62
C PRO A 169 -9.16 -3.57 14.18
N SER A 170 -8.45 -4.43 13.45
CA SER A 170 -8.35 -4.27 12.00
C SER A 170 -9.72 -4.45 11.33
N LEU A 171 -9.86 -3.95 10.10
CA LEU A 171 -11.10 -4.11 9.31
C LEU A 171 -11.54 -5.57 9.18
N SER A 172 -10.59 -6.50 9.03
CA SER A 172 -10.87 -7.94 8.93
C SER A 172 -11.44 -8.52 10.23
N VAL A 173 -10.94 -8.06 11.38
CA VAL A 173 -11.42 -8.48 12.71
C VAL A 173 -12.81 -7.89 12.98
N LEU A 174 -13.02 -6.61 12.65
CA LEU A 174 -14.33 -5.99 12.75
C LEU A 174 -15.36 -6.69 11.85
N ALA A 175 -14.99 -7.04 10.62
CA ALA A 175 -15.86 -7.81 9.72
C ALA A 175 -16.22 -9.20 10.26
N ARG A 176 -15.31 -9.82 11.03
CA ARG A 176 -15.61 -11.06 11.76
C ARG A 176 -16.57 -10.81 12.91
N TRP A 177 -16.31 -9.83 13.78
CA TRP A 177 -17.20 -9.46 14.87
C TRP A 177 -18.63 -9.17 14.40
N ARG A 178 -18.79 -8.47 13.26
CA ARG A 178 -20.08 -8.20 12.63
C ARG A 178 -20.85 -9.46 12.20
N ARG A 179 -20.14 -10.51 11.76
CA ARG A 179 -20.75 -11.80 11.40
C ARG A 179 -21.12 -12.64 12.63
N GLU A 180 -20.27 -12.61 13.65
CA GLU A 180 -20.42 -13.44 14.85
C GLU A 180 -21.36 -12.82 15.90
N ASN A 181 -21.57 -11.49 15.86
CA ASN A 181 -22.37 -10.77 16.84
C ASN A 181 -23.47 -9.93 16.14
N PRO A 182 -24.65 -10.51 15.89
CA PRO A 182 -25.74 -9.83 15.19
C PRO A 182 -26.21 -8.54 15.88
N ALA A 183 -26.20 -8.50 17.22
CA ALA A 183 -26.56 -7.29 17.98
C ALA A 183 -25.59 -6.14 17.72
N PHE A 184 -24.28 -6.42 17.66
CA PHE A 184 -23.26 -5.44 17.33
C PHE A 184 -23.39 -4.95 15.89
N GLU A 185 -23.67 -5.86 14.95
CA GLU A 185 -23.95 -5.49 13.56
C GLU A 185 -25.17 -4.57 13.45
N ALA A 186 -26.26 -4.88 14.14
CA ALA A 186 -27.45 -4.04 14.16
C ALA A 186 -27.14 -2.62 14.67
N MET A 187 -26.36 -2.50 15.75
CA MET A 187 -25.91 -1.19 16.26
C MET A 187 -25.08 -0.42 15.23
N LEU A 188 -24.11 -1.08 14.60
CA LEU A 188 -23.29 -0.44 13.55
C LEU A 188 -24.11 -0.01 12.34
N GLN A 189 -25.09 -0.81 11.92
CA GLN A 189 -25.99 -0.46 10.81
C GLN A 189 -26.84 0.77 11.15
N VAL A 190 -27.33 0.89 12.39
CA VAL A 190 -28.05 2.08 12.86
C VAL A 190 -27.17 3.32 12.79
N ALA A 191 -25.92 3.24 13.27
CA ALA A 191 -24.99 4.35 13.24
C ALA A 191 -24.61 4.76 11.79
N ILE A 192 -24.25 3.79 10.95
CA ILE A 192 -23.89 4.02 9.54
C ILE A 192 -25.10 4.55 8.75
N GLY A 193 -26.29 4.00 8.98
CA GLY A 193 -27.53 4.46 8.37
C GLY A 193 -27.91 5.88 8.82
N GLY A 194 -27.72 6.21 10.11
CA GLY A 194 -27.88 7.56 10.64
C GLY A 194 -26.90 8.56 10.04
N TRP A 195 -25.63 8.16 9.89
CA TRP A 195 -24.59 8.95 9.23
C TRP A 195 -24.90 9.19 7.75
N ARG A 196 -25.28 8.13 7.01
CA ARG A 196 -25.71 8.24 5.60
C ARG A 196 -26.92 9.15 5.44
N ARG A 197 -27.91 9.06 6.33
CA ARG A 197 -29.09 9.95 6.31
C ARG A 197 -28.71 11.41 6.59
N ARG A 198 -27.80 11.68 7.54
CA ARG A 198 -27.29 13.04 7.80
C ARG A 198 -26.46 13.58 6.64
N GLY A 199 -25.61 12.76 6.03
CA GLY A 199 -24.90 13.11 4.79
C GLY A 199 -25.86 13.39 3.63
N ARG A 200 -26.95 12.61 3.52
CA ARG A 200 -28.02 12.84 2.54
C ARG A 200 -28.83 14.10 2.85
N LYS A 201 -29.01 14.49 4.12
CA LYS A 201 -29.58 15.79 4.50
C LYS A 201 -28.69 16.97 4.05
N ARG A 202 -27.36 16.83 4.08
CA ARG A 202 -26.45 17.82 3.47
C ARG A 202 -26.52 17.84 1.93
N LEU A 203 -27.07 16.79 1.31
CA LEU A 203 -27.43 16.72 -0.12
C LEU A 203 -28.92 17.03 -0.35
N LEU A 204 -29.64 17.56 0.64
CA LEU A 204 -30.93 18.17 0.40
C LEU A 204 -30.69 19.62 0.00
N LEU A 205 -31.44 20.07 -1.00
CA LEU A 205 -31.52 21.47 -1.34
C LEU A 205 -32.42 22.11 -0.28
N THR A 206 -31.81 22.57 0.81
CA THR A 206 -32.49 23.43 1.77
C THR A 206 -32.74 24.80 1.14
N GLU A 207 -33.67 25.57 1.69
CA GLU A 207 -33.96 26.93 1.22
C GLU A 207 -32.72 27.82 1.31
N ASP A 208 -32.05 27.86 2.45
CA ASP A 208 -30.79 28.61 2.64
C ASP A 208 -29.71 28.22 1.62
N LEU A 209 -29.57 26.92 1.34
CA LEU A 209 -28.58 26.43 0.37
C LEU A 209 -28.99 26.81 -1.06
N GLN A 210 -30.28 26.76 -1.37
CA GLN A 210 -30.81 27.21 -2.65
C GLN A 210 -30.52 28.70 -2.84
N GLU A 211 -30.84 29.54 -1.87
CA GLU A 211 -30.56 30.97 -1.90
C GLU A 211 -29.06 31.26 -2.07
N ALA A 212 -28.20 30.59 -1.29
CA ALA A 212 -26.76 30.72 -1.41
C ALA A 212 -26.23 30.32 -2.79
N ILE A 213 -26.78 29.25 -3.38
CA ILE A 213 -26.43 28.83 -4.74
C ILE A 213 -26.85 29.89 -5.76
N LEU A 214 -28.09 30.38 -5.67
CA LEU A 214 -28.62 31.37 -6.61
C LEU A 214 -27.86 32.69 -6.51
N ALA A 215 -27.59 33.18 -5.29
CA ALA A 215 -26.82 34.39 -5.05
C ALA A 215 -25.38 34.28 -5.57
N ALA A 216 -24.74 33.12 -5.42
CA ALA A 216 -23.41 32.90 -5.99
C ALA A 216 -23.44 32.90 -7.54
N ILE A 217 -24.50 32.35 -8.15
CA ILE A 217 -24.66 32.38 -9.61
C ILE A 217 -24.86 33.83 -10.09
N THR A 218 -25.79 34.59 -9.49
CA THR A 218 -26.00 36.00 -9.86
C THR A 218 -24.72 36.82 -9.67
N GLY A 219 -23.93 36.52 -8.63
CA GLY A 219 -22.61 37.10 -8.37
C GLY A 219 -21.48 36.67 -9.31
N GLY A 220 -21.75 35.96 -10.41
CA GLY A 220 -20.75 35.65 -11.43
C GLY A 220 -20.24 34.21 -11.43
N HIS A 221 -20.72 33.32 -10.55
CA HIS A 221 -20.29 31.92 -10.58
C HIS A 221 -21.09 31.09 -11.60
N SER A 222 -20.42 30.11 -12.22
CA SER A 222 -21.04 29.01 -12.95
C SER A 222 -21.30 27.85 -11.99
N LEU A 223 -22.21 26.93 -12.31
CA LEU A 223 -22.39 25.70 -11.52
C LEU A 223 -21.07 24.94 -11.32
N ARG A 224 -20.19 24.98 -12.33
CA ARG A 224 -18.86 24.37 -12.25
C ARG A 224 -17.93 25.11 -11.28
N SER A 225 -17.82 26.44 -11.37
CA SER A 225 -16.95 27.20 -10.45
C SER A 225 -17.52 27.25 -9.03
N LEU A 226 -18.84 27.28 -8.89
CA LEU A 226 -19.56 27.20 -7.62
C LEU A 226 -19.26 25.90 -6.88
N SER A 227 -19.22 24.76 -7.58
CA SER A 227 -18.91 23.46 -6.97
C SER A 227 -17.52 23.34 -6.33
N ARG A 228 -16.64 24.32 -6.55
CA ARG A 228 -15.30 24.39 -5.94
C ARG A 228 -15.28 25.23 -4.67
N LEU A 229 -16.37 25.93 -4.35
CA LEU A 229 -16.45 26.75 -3.15
C LEU A 229 -16.66 25.86 -1.90
N PRO A 230 -16.04 26.20 -0.76
CA PRO A 230 -16.28 25.50 0.50
C PRO A 230 -17.77 25.48 0.85
N GLY A 231 -18.29 24.31 1.23
CA GLY A 231 -19.69 24.13 1.61
C GLY A 231 -20.66 23.97 0.43
N MET A 232 -20.22 24.12 -0.83
CA MET A 232 -21.10 23.94 -1.99
C MET A 232 -21.24 22.47 -2.43
N PRO A 233 -22.39 22.09 -3.02
CA PRO A 233 -22.57 20.74 -3.55
C PRO A 233 -21.65 20.46 -4.74
N SER A 234 -21.40 19.16 -4.97
CA SER A 234 -20.62 18.72 -6.13
C SER A 234 -21.30 19.12 -7.44
N GLN A 235 -20.51 19.26 -8.51
CA GLN A 235 -21.03 19.53 -9.84
C GLN A 235 -22.13 18.52 -10.24
N GLY A 236 -21.89 17.22 -10.03
CA GLY A 236 -22.88 16.18 -10.35
C GLY A 236 -24.20 16.35 -9.59
N THR A 237 -24.14 16.74 -8.32
CA THR A 237 -25.32 17.02 -7.50
C THR A 237 -26.13 18.21 -8.04
N LEU A 238 -25.46 19.31 -8.38
CA LEU A 238 -26.11 20.51 -8.94
C LEU A 238 -26.84 20.21 -10.26
N TYR A 239 -26.18 19.50 -11.18
CA TYR A 239 -26.79 19.13 -12.46
C TYR A 239 -27.92 18.10 -12.30
N SER A 240 -27.82 17.16 -11.36
CA SER A 240 -28.94 16.26 -11.02
C SER A 240 -30.13 17.05 -10.49
N TRP A 241 -29.94 18.01 -9.58
CA TRP A 241 -31.06 18.83 -9.11
C TRP A 241 -31.70 19.66 -10.23
N CYS A 242 -30.93 20.24 -11.15
CA CYS A 242 -31.51 20.94 -12.31
C CYS A 242 -32.30 19.99 -13.24
N ARG A 243 -31.95 18.71 -13.30
CA ARG A 243 -32.68 17.71 -14.09
C ARG A 243 -33.96 17.27 -13.38
N ASP A 244 -33.84 16.97 -12.09
CA ASP A 244 -34.87 16.27 -11.33
C ASP A 244 -35.86 17.23 -10.65
N ARG A 245 -35.53 18.53 -10.57
CA ARG A 245 -36.35 19.57 -9.91
C ARG A 245 -36.61 20.76 -10.85
N PRO A 246 -37.74 20.79 -11.57
CA PRO A 246 -38.04 21.82 -12.56
C PRO A 246 -38.05 23.25 -12.00
N GLN A 247 -38.54 23.45 -10.76
CA GLN A 247 -38.58 24.77 -10.13
C GLN A 247 -37.17 25.31 -9.81
N PHE A 248 -36.29 24.46 -9.28
CA PHE A 248 -34.89 24.82 -9.06
C PHE A 248 -34.17 25.14 -10.37
N ALA A 249 -34.41 24.34 -11.42
CA ALA A 249 -33.86 24.60 -12.75
C ALA A 249 -34.30 25.96 -13.30
N GLN A 250 -35.55 26.34 -13.06
CA GLN A 250 -36.08 27.65 -13.43
C GLN A 250 -35.39 28.79 -12.66
N PHE A 251 -35.20 28.64 -11.34
CA PHE A 251 -34.46 29.64 -10.55
C PHE A 251 -33.00 29.77 -10.98
N VAL A 252 -32.32 28.65 -11.27
CA VAL A 252 -30.96 28.66 -11.82
C VAL A 252 -30.92 29.36 -13.18
N ALA A 253 -31.94 29.18 -14.02
CA ALA A 253 -32.04 29.87 -15.30
C ALA A 253 -32.18 31.39 -15.12
N TYR A 254 -33.04 31.86 -14.20
CA TYR A 254 -33.16 33.28 -13.87
C TYR A 254 -31.86 33.84 -13.29
N ALA A 255 -31.23 33.15 -12.35
CA ALA A 255 -29.95 33.58 -11.80
C ALA A 255 -28.85 33.63 -12.88
N CYS A 256 -28.89 32.75 -13.89
CA CYS A 256 -27.99 32.83 -15.04
C CYS A 256 -28.30 34.02 -15.95
N GLU A 257 -29.55 34.44 -16.07
CA GLU A 257 -29.94 35.68 -16.78
C GLU A 257 -29.37 36.90 -16.02
N ASP A 258 -29.58 36.99 -14.70
CA ASP A 258 -29.06 38.08 -13.87
C ASP A 258 -27.52 38.12 -13.86
N ARG A 259 -26.86 36.96 -13.91
CA ARG A 259 -25.40 36.85 -14.01
C ARG A 259 -24.85 37.54 -15.26
N GLU A 260 -25.63 37.60 -16.34
CA GLU A 260 -25.20 38.31 -17.55
C GLU A 260 -25.07 39.80 -17.30
N ASP A 261 -25.99 40.39 -16.53
CA ASP A 261 -25.92 41.80 -16.12
C ASP A 261 -24.70 42.04 -15.21
N TYR A 262 -24.39 41.11 -14.30
CA TYR A 262 -23.15 41.18 -13.53
C TYR A 262 -21.90 41.26 -14.41
N TYR A 263 -21.80 40.42 -15.46
CA TYR A 263 -20.65 40.47 -16.37
C TYR A 263 -20.63 41.74 -17.22
N LEU A 264 -21.79 42.31 -17.57
CA LEU A 264 -21.84 43.62 -18.24
C LEU A 264 -21.27 44.71 -17.34
N ASP A 265 -21.65 44.74 -16.06
CA ASP A 265 -21.11 45.70 -15.11
C ASP A 265 -19.59 45.50 -14.88
N GLN A 266 -19.10 44.26 -14.88
CA GLN A 266 -17.66 44.00 -14.83
C GLN A 266 -16.94 44.46 -16.11
N ALA A 267 -17.53 44.27 -17.28
CA ALA A 267 -16.98 44.76 -18.54
C ALA A 267 -16.87 46.29 -18.56
N VAL A 268 -17.89 46.99 -18.04
CA VAL A 268 -17.85 48.45 -17.85
C VAL A 268 -16.68 48.87 -16.96
N LYS A 269 -16.49 48.20 -15.82
CA LYS A 269 -15.38 48.50 -14.89
C LYS A 269 -14.01 48.30 -15.54
N ILE A 270 -13.84 47.22 -16.30
CA ILE A 270 -12.61 46.93 -17.04
C ILE A 270 -12.37 47.99 -18.12
N ALA A 271 -13.40 48.39 -18.87
CA ALA A 271 -13.29 49.40 -19.91
C ALA A 271 -12.90 50.77 -19.34
N ALA A 272 -13.50 51.17 -18.22
CA ALA A 272 -13.13 52.39 -17.51
C ALA A 272 -11.66 52.36 -17.04
N ALA A 273 -11.21 51.24 -16.46
CA ALA A 273 -9.82 51.07 -16.05
C ALA A 273 -8.83 51.09 -17.25
N ALA A 274 -9.28 50.70 -18.44
CA ALA A 274 -8.51 50.75 -19.68
C ALA A 274 -8.56 52.13 -20.38
N GLY A 275 -9.22 53.14 -19.80
CA GLY A 275 -9.30 54.49 -20.36
C GLY A 275 -10.29 54.65 -21.52
N VAL A 276 -11.23 53.72 -21.69
CA VAL A 276 -12.31 53.86 -22.68
C VAL A 276 -13.28 54.94 -22.21
N SER A 277 -13.73 55.81 -23.12
CA SER A 277 -14.66 56.89 -22.76
C SER A 277 -16.02 56.37 -22.29
N ASP A 278 -16.61 57.05 -21.30
CA ASP A 278 -17.92 56.70 -20.73
C ASP A 278 -19.03 56.66 -21.79
N ASP A 279 -18.94 57.50 -22.83
CA ASP A 279 -19.92 57.52 -23.90
C ASP A 279 -19.84 56.26 -24.78
N ALA A 280 -18.62 55.82 -25.12
CA ALA A 280 -18.42 54.59 -25.88
C ALA A 280 -18.90 53.36 -25.09
N VAL A 281 -18.64 53.33 -23.78
CA VAL A 281 -19.13 52.27 -22.88
C VAL A 281 -20.66 52.27 -22.79
N ARG A 282 -21.29 53.44 -22.67
CA ARG A 282 -22.76 53.59 -22.65
C ARG A 282 -23.41 53.12 -23.95
N VAL A 283 -22.83 53.45 -25.11
CA VAL A 283 -23.31 52.99 -26.42
C VAL A 283 -23.20 51.47 -26.54
N ALA A 284 -22.05 50.90 -26.18
CA ALA A 284 -21.82 49.46 -26.19
C ALA A 284 -22.79 48.72 -25.25
N ARG A 285 -23.01 49.22 -24.03
CA ARG A 285 -23.96 48.63 -23.06
C ARG A 285 -25.37 48.56 -23.63
N LYS A 286 -25.86 49.65 -24.25
CA LYS A 286 -27.19 49.67 -24.89
C LYS A 286 -27.28 48.66 -26.04
N ALA A 287 -26.24 48.55 -26.86
CA ALA A 287 -26.20 47.59 -27.96
C ALA A 287 -26.22 46.13 -27.45
N ILE A 288 -25.42 45.82 -26.43
CA ILE A 288 -25.36 44.48 -25.84
C ILE A 288 -26.68 44.13 -25.13
N ALA A 289 -27.27 45.06 -24.38
CA ALA A 289 -28.58 44.85 -23.74
C ALA A 289 -29.67 44.54 -24.78
N ARG A 290 -29.68 45.25 -25.92
CA ARG A 290 -30.59 44.96 -27.03
C ARG A 290 -30.39 43.55 -27.60
N LEU A 291 -29.13 43.14 -27.83
CA LEU A 291 -28.82 41.80 -28.33
C LEU A 291 -29.21 40.71 -27.34
N ASN A 292 -29.00 40.93 -26.03
CA ASN A 292 -29.44 40.01 -24.98
C ASN A 292 -30.97 39.88 -24.95
N ALA A 293 -31.71 41.00 -25.03
CA ALA A 293 -33.17 40.98 -25.09
C ALA A 293 -33.69 40.21 -26.33
N GLN A 294 -33.05 40.37 -27.48
CA GLN A 294 -33.36 39.58 -28.68
C GLN A 294 -33.08 38.09 -28.45
N ARG A 295 -31.94 37.75 -27.86
CA ARG A 295 -31.54 36.37 -27.55
C ARG A 295 -32.51 35.68 -26.58
N VAL A 296 -33.00 36.38 -25.57
CA VAL A 296 -34.02 35.87 -24.63
C VAL A 296 -35.33 35.57 -25.35
N ARG A 297 -35.78 36.45 -26.27
CA ARG A 297 -36.97 36.20 -27.10
C ARG A 297 -36.80 34.95 -27.98
N LEU A 298 -35.60 34.71 -28.49
CA LEU A 298 -35.29 33.51 -29.28
C LEU A 298 -35.29 32.22 -28.44
N ARG A 299 -35.05 32.29 -27.13
CA ARG A 299 -35.19 31.14 -26.21
C ARG A 299 -36.65 30.86 -25.86
N LYS A 300 -37.48 31.90 -25.75
CA LYS A 300 -38.91 31.81 -25.38
C LYS A 300 -39.84 31.77 -26.61
N ARG A 301 -39.49 31.00 -27.65
CA ARG A 301 -40.31 30.90 -28.88
C ARG A 301 -41.65 30.17 -28.62
N PRO A 302 -42.75 30.57 -29.27
CA PRO A 302 -43.97 29.76 -29.32
C PRO A 302 -43.64 28.34 -29.81
N GLY A 303 -44.03 27.31 -29.06
CA GLY A 303 -43.81 25.90 -29.41
C GLY A 303 -42.61 25.21 -28.75
N TRP A 304 -41.65 25.92 -28.11
CA TRP A 304 -40.45 25.30 -27.54
C TRP A 304 -40.76 24.27 -26.42
N LYS A 305 -41.81 24.51 -25.64
CA LYS A 305 -42.29 23.59 -24.59
C LYS A 305 -42.90 22.29 -25.13
N ARG A 306 -43.34 22.25 -26.41
CA ARG A 306 -43.92 21.04 -27.03
C ARG A 306 -42.85 20.09 -27.56
N ALA A 307 -41.74 20.60 -28.09
CA ALA A 307 -40.62 19.78 -28.56
C ALA A 307 -39.88 19.06 -27.42
N ALA A 308 -39.76 19.69 -26.24
CA ALA A 308 -39.13 19.09 -25.06
C ALA A 308 -39.94 17.93 -24.42
N LYS A 309 -41.24 17.81 -24.74
CA LYS A 309 -42.12 16.74 -24.24
C LYS A 309 -42.26 15.55 -25.21
N ALA A 310 -41.85 15.69 -26.47
CA ALA A 310 -42.01 14.67 -27.50
C ALA A 310 -40.79 13.73 -27.65
N GLY A 311 -39.77 13.90 -26.80
CA GLY A 311 -38.52 13.11 -26.83
C GLY A 311 -38.14 12.49 -25.48
N SER A 312 -39.10 12.26 -24.59
CA SER A 312 -38.94 11.44 -23.37
C SER A 312 -39.93 10.29 -23.38
#